data_AF-A0A5X3PBK1-F1
#
_entry.id   AF-A0A5X3PBK1-F1
#
_cell.length_a   1.000
_cell.length_b   1.000
_cell.length_c   1.000
_cell.angle_alpha   90.00
_cell.angle_beta   90.00
_cell.angle_gamma   90.00
#
_symmetry.space_group_name_H-M   'P 1'
#
loop_
_entity.id
_entity.type
_entity.pdbx_description
1 polymer ?
#
loop_
_entity_poly.entity_id
_entity_poly.type
_entity_poly.pdbx_seq_one_letter_code
_entity_poly.pdbx_strand_id
1 'polypeptide(L)'
;WHGTGKNQRYLATTIGRKTYYLHQLVWLYHHGAIPPMLDHINRDPRDCRIENLRVCNNAQNQYNIAKRRHNTSGFKGVVFHPNCPRKPWQAKIVIRGRVKSLGYFPTKEQAAEAYAKGAELYAGEFASSL
;
A
#
# COMPACT_ATOMS: atom_id res chain seq x y z
N TRP A 1 -18.78 18.00 -3.95
CA TRP A 1 -17.97 16.78 -4.13
C TRP A 1 -18.89 15.60 -4.35
N HIS A 2 -18.57 14.71 -5.28
CA HIS A 2 -19.30 13.45 -5.46
C HIS A 2 -18.38 12.27 -5.17
N GLY A 3 -18.98 11.15 -4.77
CA GLY A 3 -18.26 9.89 -4.58
C GLY A 3 -17.82 9.30 -5.91
N THR A 4 -16.64 8.68 -5.94
CA THR A 4 -16.11 7.98 -7.12
C THR A 4 -15.25 6.77 -6.74
N GLY A 5 -14.98 5.91 -7.72
CA GLY A 5 -14.24 4.65 -7.56
C GLY A 5 -15.06 3.56 -6.86
N LYS A 6 -14.39 2.45 -6.54
CA LYS A 6 -15.02 1.32 -5.84
C LYS A 6 -15.62 1.77 -4.51
N ASN A 7 -16.90 1.45 -4.31
CA ASN A 7 -17.67 1.82 -3.12
C ASN A 7 -17.71 3.33 -2.83
N GLN A 8 -17.53 4.19 -3.84
CA GLN A 8 -17.53 5.65 -3.67
C GLN A 8 -16.54 6.14 -2.59
N ARG A 9 -15.39 5.47 -2.50
CA ARG A 9 -14.43 5.74 -1.42
C ARG A 9 -13.69 7.06 -1.59
N TYR A 10 -13.59 7.57 -2.82
CA TYR A 10 -12.92 8.83 -3.12
C TYR A 10 -13.93 9.95 -3.32
N LEU A 11 -13.57 11.16 -2.89
CA LEU A 11 -14.28 12.39 -3.22
C LEU A 11 -13.62 13.04 -4.44
N ALA A 12 -14.43 13.44 -5.40
CA ALA A 12 -13.98 14.11 -6.61
C ALA A 12 -14.94 15.22 -7.04
N THR A 13 -14.44 16.08 -7.92
CA THR A 13 -15.22 17.08 -8.64
C THR A 13 -14.71 17.18 -10.07
N THR A 14 -15.53 17.74 -10.96
CA THR A 14 -15.14 17.99 -12.35
C THR A 14 -15.11 19.49 -12.57
N ILE A 15 -13.98 20.01 -13.03
CA ILE A 15 -13.79 21.42 -13.38
C ILE A 15 -13.49 21.44 -14.87
N GLY A 16 -14.39 22.03 -15.66
CA GLY A 16 -14.35 21.90 -17.12
C GLY A 16 -14.57 20.45 -17.56
N ARG A 17 -13.60 19.88 -18.31
CA ARG A 17 -13.64 18.48 -18.81
C ARG A 17 -12.71 17.53 -18.06
N LYS A 18 -12.12 17.96 -16.93
CA LYS A 18 -11.16 17.18 -16.15
C LYS A 18 -11.67 16.93 -14.74
N THR A 19 -11.62 15.66 -14.33
CA THR A 19 -11.93 15.25 -12.96
C THR A 19 -10.70 15.42 -12.08
N TYR A 20 -10.91 16.02 -10.91
CA TYR A 20 -9.92 16.19 -9.86
C TYR A 20 -10.41 15.51 -8.59
N TYR A 21 -9.52 14.75 -7.94
CA TYR A 21 -9.80 14.18 -6.63
C TYR A 21 -9.56 15.21 -5.53
N LEU A 22 -10.30 15.12 -4.42
CA LEU A 22 -10.19 16.05 -3.29
C LEU A 22 -8.76 16.15 -2.77
N HIS A 23 -8.10 15.01 -2.52
CA HIS A 23 -6.71 14.98 -2.04
C HIS A 23 -5.72 15.69 -3.00
N GLN A 24 -5.96 15.64 -4.31
CA GLN A 24 -5.13 16.36 -5.29
C GLN A 24 -5.32 17.87 -5.18
N LEU A 25 -6.55 18.33 -4.97
CA LEU A 25 -6.86 19.74 -4.82
C LEU A 25 -6.38 20.30 -3.47
N VAL A 26 -6.47 19.51 -2.39
CA VAL A 26 -5.85 19.88 -1.10
C VAL A 26 -4.33 20.04 -1.29
N TRP A 27 -3.67 19.08 -1.91
CA TRP A 27 -2.24 19.17 -2.16
C TRP A 27 -1.87 20.38 -3.04
N LEU A 28 -2.62 20.62 -4.12
CA LEU A 28 -2.44 21.77 -5.00
C LEU A 28 -2.52 23.09 -4.23
N TYR A 29 -3.50 23.21 -3.32
CA TYR A 29 -3.68 24.42 -2.51
C TYR A 29 -2.47 24.71 -1.61
N HIS A 30 -1.88 23.67 -1.00
CA HIS A 30 -0.74 23.83 -0.10
C HIS A 30 0.62 23.96 -0.80
N HIS A 31 0.80 23.34 -1.97
CA HIS A 31 2.11 23.21 -2.62
C HIS A 31 2.20 23.81 -4.03
N GLY A 32 1.10 24.32 -4.58
CA GLY A 32 1.07 24.98 -5.89
C GLY A 32 1.15 24.05 -7.11
N ALA A 33 1.33 22.74 -6.91
CA ALA A 33 1.34 21.75 -8.00
C ALA A 33 0.78 20.40 -7.55
N ILE A 34 0.17 19.65 -8.47
CA ILE A 34 -0.29 18.27 -8.22
C ILE A 34 0.84 17.30 -8.62
N PRO A 35 1.38 16.49 -7.71
CA PRO A 35 2.39 15.50 -8.04
C PRO A 35 1.76 14.34 -8.82
N PRO A 36 2.57 13.51 -9.52
CA PRO A 36 2.07 12.38 -10.29
C PRO A 36 1.22 11.40 -9.47
N MET A 37 1.53 11.23 -8.18
CA MET A 37 0.75 10.39 -7.29
C MET A 37 0.89 10.79 -5.82
N LEU A 38 -0.20 10.56 -5.08
CA LEU A 38 -0.33 10.80 -3.65
C LEU A 38 -0.79 9.53 -2.94
N ASP A 39 -0.18 9.25 -1.81
CA ASP A 39 -0.60 8.21 -0.86
C ASP A 39 -1.33 8.85 0.32
N HIS A 40 -2.29 8.13 0.88
CA HIS A 40 -2.92 8.47 2.16
C HIS A 40 -2.24 7.62 3.23
N ILE A 41 -1.51 8.25 4.15
CA ILE A 41 -0.68 7.57 5.14
C ILE A 41 -1.52 6.55 5.92
N ASN A 42 -2.71 6.94 6.39
CA ASN A 42 -3.62 6.06 7.13
C ASN A 42 -4.47 5.10 6.26
N ARG A 43 -4.32 5.14 4.93
CA ARG A 43 -5.08 4.36 3.94
C ARG A 43 -6.57 4.71 3.85
N ASP A 44 -7.03 5.76 4.52
CA ASP A 44 -8.40 6.28 4.40
C ASP A 44 -8.46 7.32 3.28
N PRO A 45 -9.10 7.02 2.13
CA PRO A 45 -9.19 7.95 1.02
C PRO A 45 -10.13 9.15 1.27
N ARG A 46 -10.85 9.17 2.39
CA ARG A 46 -11.71 10.30 2.80
C ARG A 46 -10.99 11.27 3.74
N ASP A 47 -9.91 10.83 4.38
CA ASP A 47 -9.07 11.70 5.19
C ASP A 47 -8.05 12.43 4.30
N CYS A 48 -8.50 13.55 3.72
CA CYS A 48 -7.70 14.36 2.82
C CYS A 48 -6.91 15.48 3.54
N ARG A 49 -6.74 15.41 4.87
CA ARG A 49 -5.91 16.40 5.60
C ARG A 49 -4.47 16.36 5.09
N ILE A 50 -3.82 17.52 4.97
CA ILE A 50 -2.50 17.62 4.33
C ILE A 50 -1.45 16.77 5.04
N GLU A 51 -1.51 16.68 6.37
CA GLU A 51 -0.62 15.84 7.19
C GLU A 51 -0.82 14.33 6.97
N ASN A 52 -1.94 13.91 6.37
CA ASN A 52 -2.20 12.51 6.01
C ASN A 52 -1.83 12.20 4.54
N LEU A 53 -1.43 13.20 3.75
CA LEU A 53 -1.05 13.03 2.35
C LEU A 53 0.47 13.03 2.21
N ARG A 54 0.99 12.22 1.29
CA ARG A 54 2.41 12.25 0.92
C ARG A 54 2.63 11.92 -0.56
N VAL A 55 3.67 12.51 -1.14
CA VAL A 55 4.13 12.15 -2.49
C VAL A 55 4.63 10.71 -2.47
N CYS A 56 4.25 9.93 -3.47
CA CYS A 56 4.72 8.56 -3.60
C CYS A 56 4.90 8.16 -5.07
N ASN A 57 5.66 7.09 -5.29
CA ASN A 57 5.67 6.35 -6.54
C ASN A 57 4.80 5.08 -6.44
N ASN A 58 4.65 4.35 -7.55
CA ASN A 58 3.81 3.15 -7.60
C ASN A 58 4.24 2.09 -6.59
N ALA A 59 5.53 1.84 -6.42
CA ALA A 59 6.01 0.84 -5.47
C ALA A 59 5.71 1.24 -4.02
N GLN A 60 5.96 2.51 -3.68
CA GLN A 60 5.69 3.09 -2.37
C GLN A 60 4.20 3.01 -2.01
N ASN A 61 3.31 3.41 -2.93
CA ASN A 61 1.86 3.28 -2.72
C ASN A 61 1.46 1.82 -2.45
N GLN A 62 2.04 0.86 -3.20
CA GLN A 62 1.75 -0.57 -3.01
C GLN A 62 2.23 -1.10 -1.65
N TYR A 63 3.32 -0.55 -1.11
CA TYR A 63 3.78 -0.90 0.23
C TYR A 63 2.77 -0.51 1.32
N ASN A 64 2.00 0.56 1.12
CA ASN A 64 0.96 0.99 2.06
C ASN A 64 -0.42 0.33 1.83
N ILE A 65 -0.56 -0.64 0.92
CA ILE A 65 -1.87 -1.30 0.72
C ILE A 65 -2.11 -2.36 1.80
N ALA A 66 -3.36 -2.49 2.24
CA ALA A 66 -3.81 -3.57 3.11
C ALA A 66 -3.59 -4.97 2.50
N LYS A 67 -3.66 -6.01 3.32
CA LYS A 67 -3.69 -7.39 2.82
C LYS A 67 -4.85 -7.59 1.83
N ARG A 68 -4.62 -8.38 0.79
CA ARG A 68 -5.66 -8.68 -0.21
C ARG A 68 -6.78 -9.48 0.44
N ARG A 69 -8.03 -9.25 0.02
CA ARG A 69 -9.21 -9.97 0.56
C ARG A 69 -9.15 -11.50 0.46
N HIS A 70 -8.48 -12.01 -0.58
CA HIS A 70 -8.31 -13.44 -0.84
C HIS A 70 -6.97 -13.98 -0.29
N ASN A 71 -6.31 -13.22 0.58
CA ASN A 71 -5.09 -13.66 1.24
C ASN A 71 -5.44 -14.78 2.23
N THR A 72 -4.99 -15.98 1.93
CA THR A 72 -5.26 -17.20 2.73
C THR A 72 -4.33 -17.34 3.93
N SER A 73 -3.17 -16.67 3.93
CA SER A 73 -2.21 -16.72 5.04
C SER A 73 -2.62 -15.86 6.23
N GLY A 74 -3.49 -14.86 6.02
CA GLY A 74 -3.83 -13.84 7.01
C GLY A 74 -2.82 -12.69 7.09
N PHE A 75 -1.65 -12.83 6.46
CA PHE A 75 -0.52 -11.90 6.54
C PHE A 75 -0.10 -11.38 5.17
N LYS A 76 0.21 -10.08 5.07
CA LYS A 76 0.73 -9.47 3.84
C LYS A 76 2.10 -10.07 3.53
N GLY A 77 2.35 -10.36 2.25
CA GLY A 77 3.64 -10.88 1.80
C GLY A 77 3.95 -12.34 2.17
N VAL A 78 3.03 -13.05 2.84
CA VAL A 78 3.20 -14.45 3.23
C VAL A 78 2.42 -15.36 2.29
N VAL A 79 3.10 -16.38 1.74
CA VAL A 79 2.54 -17.36 0.80
C VAL A 79 2.84 -18.78 1.29
N PHE A 80 1.85 -19.67 1.22
CA PHE A 80 2.00 -21.09 1.53
C PHE A 80 2.48 -21.87 0.30
N HIS A 81 3.45 -22.75 0.49
CA HIS A 81 4.01 -23.64 -0.53
C HIS A 81 3.91 -25.10 -0.04
N PRO A 82 2.96 -25.89 -0.58
CA PRO A 82 2.72 -27.26 -0.12
C PRO A 82 3.91 -28.20 -0.37
N ASN A 83 4.74 -27.90 -1.35
CA ASN A 83 5.89 -28.73 -1.74
C ASN A 83 7.12 -28.55 -0.82
N CYS A 84 7.02 -27.72 0.23
CA CYS A 84 8.12 -27.43 1.17
C CYS A 84 7.74 -27.82 2.60
N PRO A 85 7.54 -29.11 2.93
CA PRO A 85 6.87 -29.54 4.16
C PRO A 85 7.56 -29.07 5.45
N ARG A 86 8.89 -28.92 5.47
CA ARG A 86 9.62 -28.43 6.66
C ARG A 86 9.48 -26.92 6.88
N LYS A 87 9.30 -26.14 5.81
CA LYS A 87 9.27 -24.67 5.82
C LYS A 87 8.31 -24.15 4.75
N PRO A 88 7.00 -24.40 4.87
CA PRO A 88 6.08 -24.16 3.77
C PRO A 88 5.71 -22.67 3.60
N TRP A 89 6.02 -21.82 4.57
CA TRP A 89 5.63 -20.41 4.53
C TRP A 89 6.74 -19.54 3.97
N GLN A 90 6.55 -18.98 2.78
CA GLN A 90 7.47 -18.03 2.18
C GLN A 90 7.07 -16.60 2.53
N ALA A 91 8.03 -15.81 3.01
CA ALA A 91 7.92 -14.36 3.06
C ALA A 91 8.51 -13.76 1.78
N LYS A 92 7.80 -12.82 1.14
CA LYS A 92 8.27 -12.15 -0.07
C LYS A 92 7.81 -10.70 -0.14
N ILE A 93 8.66 -9.86 -0.72
CA ILE A 93 8.39 -8.43 -0.96
C ILE A 93 8.74 -8.09 -2.41
N VAL A 94 8.00 -7.16 -3.01
CA VAL A 94 8.29 -6.70 -4.38
C VAL A 94 9.11 -5.44 -4.31
N ILE A 95 10.30 -5.43 -4.88
CA ILE A 95 11.21 -4.28 -4.91
C ILE A 95 11.46 -3.94 -6.37
N ARG A 96 11.14 -2.70 -6.77
CA ARG A 96 11.33 -2.22 -8.16
C ARG A 96 10.76 -3.20 -9.21
N GLY A 97 9.57 -3.73 -8.94
CA GLY A 97 8.86 -4.67 -9.83
C GLY A 97 9.35 -6.12 -9.77
N ARG A 98 10.38 -6.44 -8.99
CA ARG A 98 10.91 -7.81 -8.84
C ARG A 98 10.57 -8.39 -7.48
N VAL A 99 10.12 -9.65 -7.46
CA VAL A 99 9.87 -10.37 -6.21
C VAL A 99 11.20 -10.75 -5.57
N LYS A 100 11.45 -10.26 -4.35
CA LYS A 100 12.53 -10.70 -3.49
C LYS A 100 11.97 -11.67 -2.45
N SER A 101 12.53 -12.88 -2.38
CA SER A 101 12.25 -13.78 -1.27
C SER A 101 12.99 -13.31 -0.03
N LEU A 102 12.29 -13.29 1.10
CA LEU A 102 12.83 -12.97 2.42
C LEU A 102 13.08 -14.25 3.24
N GLY A 103 12.88 -15.42 2.64
CA GLY A 103 13.07 -16.73 3.25
C GLY A 103 11.81 -17.58 3.30
N TYR A 104 12.02 -18.80 3.80
CA TYR A 104 11.00 -19.81 4.04
C TYR A 104 11.01 -20.20 5.52
N PHE A 105 9.82 -20.40 6.08
CA PHE A 105 9.62 -20.55 7.51
C PHE A 105 8.65 -21.71 7.84
N PRO A 106 8.85 -22.37 8.99
CA PRO A 106 7.92 -23.37 9.51
C PRO A 106 6.50 -22.84 9.78
N THR A 107 6.36 -21.59 10.23
CA THR A 107 5.06 -20.99 10.56
C THR A 107 4.78 -19.70 9.79
N LYS A 108 3.50 -19.36 9.64
CA LYS A 108 3.05 -18.13 8.97
C LYS A 108 3.45 -16.88 9.76
N GLU A 109 3.52 -16.98 11.09
CA GLU A 109 3.90 -15.90 12.01
C GLU A 109 5.38 -15.54 11.83
N GLN A 110 6.26 -16.53 11.73
CA GLN A 110 7.69 -16.31 11.47
C GLN A 110 7.91 -15.67 10.08
N ALA A 111 7.16 -16.12 9.08
CA ALA A 111 7.18 -15.47 7.77
C ALA A 111 6.66 -14.03 7.80
N ALA A 112 5.63 -13.75 8.62
CA ALA A 112 5.10 -12.41 8.80
C ALA A 112 6.10 -11.47 9.49
N GLU A 113 6.83 -11.96 10.50
CA GLU A 113 7.90 -11.21 11.17
C GLU A 113 9.04 -10.89 10.19
N ALA A 114 9.47 -11.87 9.38
CA ALA A 114 10.46 -11.65 8.34
C ALA A 114 9.98 -10.64 7.29
N TYR A 115 8.68 -10.67 6.93
CA TYR A 115 8.10 -9.66 6.06
C TYR A 115 8.10 -8.27 6.71
N ALA A 116 7.76 -8.14 7.99
CA ALA A 116 7.76 -6.86 8.70
C ALA A 116 9.16 -6.22 8.69
N LYS A 117 10.19 -6.99 9.02
CA LYS A 117 11.60 -6.54 8.95
C LYS A 117 12.00 -6.15 7.52
N GLY A 118 11.56 -6.93 6.53
CA GLY A 118 11.78 -6.60 5.12
C GLY A 118 11.05 -5.32 4.69
N ALA A 119 9.82 -5.11 5.16
CA ALA A 119 9.05 -3.91 4.87
C ALA A 119 9.70 -2.67 5.49
N GLU A 120 10.16 -2.74 6.73
CA GLU A 120 10.93 -1.66 7.36
C GLU A 120 12.18 -1.30 6.54
N LEU A 121 12.94 -2.30 6.09
CA LEU A 121 14.16 -2.09 5.32
C LEU A 121 13.91 -1.52 3.91
N TYR A 122 12.89 -2.01 3.18
CA TYR A 122 12.70 -1.69 1.77
C TYR A 122 11.57 -0.69 1.47
N ALA A 123 10.57 -0.61 2.35
CA ALA A 123 9.47 0.33 2.23
C ALA A 123 9.64 1.56 3.12
N GLY A 124 10.41 1.45 4.21
CA GLY A 124 10.63 2.55 5.15
C GLY A 124 9.31 3.12 5.67
N GLU A 125 9.15 4.44 5.58
CA GLU A 125 7.92 5.13 5.97
C GLU A 125 6.67 4.65 5.21
N PHE A 126 6.81 4.04 4.02
CA PHE A 126 5.70 3.51 3.24
C PHE A 126 5.26 2.11 3.65
N ALA A 127 5.96 1.50 4.62
CA ALA A 127 5.52 0.25 5.21
C ALA A 127 4.12 0.45 5.82
N SER A 128 3.20 -0.44 5.47
CA SER A 128 1.88 -0.40 6.08
C SER A 128 1.99 -0.78 7.55
N SER A 129 1.61 0.13 8.44
CA SER A 129 1.49 -0.18 9.87
C SER A 129 0.53 -1.36 10.05
N LEU A 130 1.00 -2.40 10.73
CA LEU A 130 0.27 -3.63 11.01
C LEU A 130 -1.03 -3.35 11.77
#